data_AF-A0A7S1D433-F1
#
_entry.id   AF-A0A7S1D433-F1
#
_cell.length_a   1.000
_cell.length_b   1.000
_cell.length_c   1.000
_cell.angle_alpha   90.00
_cell.angle_beta   90.00
_cell.angle_gamma   90.00
#
_symmetry.space_group_name_H-M   'P 1'
#
loop_
_entity.id
_entity.type
_entity.pdbx_description
1 polymer ?
#
loop_
_entity_poly.entity_id
_entity_poly.type
_entity_poly.pdbx_seq_one_letter_code
_entity_poly.pdbx_strand_id
1 'polypeptide(L)'
;AETSRVALIQVFDEISKRLEENGGLYIMDTATNKYGFTAMDVTFAALASLLIRPPELVHFTCKTEQLPPHLKDFADQLIATKAGQHVLRMYQLHRFGTFANPEPSNGRVVLIRQGPNRNRFPWPEVIMVAGGAVGAIAGIAYYYYR
;
A
#
# COMPACT_ATOMS: atom_id res chain seq x y z
N ALA A 1 0.53 1.85 26.12
CA ALA A 1 0.67 3.05 25.27
C ALA A 1 2.12 3.24 24.84
N GLU A 2 3.07 3.35 25.79
CA GLU A 2 4.48 3.62 25.46
C GLU A 2 5.15 2.53 24.60
N THR A 3 4.93 1.26 24.90
CA THR A 3 5.48 0.15 24.10
C THR A 3 5.04 0.22 22.63
N SER A 4 3.78 0.59 22.38
CA SER A 4 3.25 0.75 21.02
C SER A 4 3.89 1.96 20.32
N ARG A 5 4.14 3.05 21.05
CA ARG A 5 4.84 4.23 20.53
C ARG A 5 6.25 3.86 20.08
N VAL A 6 7.02 3.16 20.92
CA VAL A 6 8.38 2.71 20.60
C VAL A 6 8.39 1.77 19.39
N ALA A 7 7.45 0.81 19.34
CA ALA A 7 7.35 -0.10 18.19
C ALA A 7 7.05 0.64 16.88
N LEU A 8 6.18 1.66 16.91
CA LEU A 8 5.90 2.47 15.72
C LEU A 8 7.13 3.25 15.26
N ILE A 9 7.90 3.84 16.18
CA ILE A 9 9.15 4.54 15.85
C ILE A 9 10.12 3.58 15.16
N GLN A 10 10.31 2.39 15.73
CA GLN A 10 11.20 1.37 15.17
C GLN A 10 10.81 0.96 13.74
N VAL A 11 9.52 0.79 13.46
CA VAL A 11 9.03 0.48 12.10
C VAL A 11 9.34 1.63 11.14
N PHE A 12 9.11 2.87 11.54
CA PHE A 12 9.42 4.03 10.70
C PHE A 12 10.92 4.20 10.46
N ASP A 13 11.75 3.93 11.45
CA ASP A 13 13.21 3.96 11.33
C ASP A 13 13.71 2.87 10.38
N GLU A 14 13.17 1.64 10.49
CA GLU A 14 13.52 0.52 9.62
C GLU A 14 13.16 0.81 8.16
N ILE A 15 11.93 1.29 7.90
CA ILE A 15 11.50 1.67 6.56
C ILE A 15 12.31 2.86 6.03
N SER A 16 12.64 3.84 6.88
CA SER A 16 13.47 4.98 6.49
C SER A 16 14.87 4.54 6.05
N LYS A 17 15.51 3.69 6.85
CA LYS A 17 16.81 3.10 6.51
C LYS A 17 16.76 2.33 5.19
N ARG A 18 15.73 1.50 5.00
CA ARG A 18 15.57 0.71 3.77
C ARG A 18 15.37 1.61 2.55
N LEU A 19 14.58 2.67 2.67
CA LEU A 19 14.43 3.67 1.61
C LEU A 19 15.77 4.34 1.29
N GLU A 20 16.58 4.71 2.28
CA GLU A 20 17.89 5.33 2.06
C GLU A 20 18.85 4.39 1.31
N GLU A 21 18.94 3.13 1.72
CA GLU A 21 19.78 2.11 1.08
C GLU A 21 19.36 1.85 -0.38
N ASN A 22 18.07 2.00 -0.69
CA ASN A 22 17.49 1.64 -2.00
C ASN A 22 17.39 2.81 -2.99
N GLY A 23 17.83 4.02 -2.60
CA GLY A 23 17.76 5.24 -3.42
C GLY A 23 16.46 6.04 -3.27
N GLY A 24 15.65 5.73 -2.26
CA GLY A 24 14.59 6.58 -1.73
C GLY A 24 13.27 6.63 -2.52
N LEU A 25 13.14 5.86 -3.59
CA LEU A 25 11.96 5.89 -4.46
C LEU A 25 10.84 4.97 -3.96
N TYR A 26 11.12 3.67 -3.83
CA TYR A 26 10.16 2.65 -3.38
C TYR A 26 10.83 1.69 -2.39
N ILE A 27 10.03 1.08 -1.51
CA ILE A 27 10.53 0.30 -0.37
C ILE A 27 11.24 -0.98 -0.84
N MET A 28 10.70 -1.63 -1.88
CA MET A 28 11.20 -2.92 -2.38
C MET A 28 12.32 -2.80 -3.41
N ASP A 29 12.60 -1.59 -3.91
CA ASP A 29 13.76 -1.37 -4.79
C ASP A 29 15.05 -1.81 -4.09
N THR A 30 16.09 -2.10 -4.86
CA THR A 30 17.43 -2.41 -4.34
C THR A 30 18.47 -1.68 -5.18
N ALA A 31 19.75 -1.83 -4.84
CA ALA A 31 20.84 -1.32 -5.67
C ALA A 31 20.87 -1.98 -7.06
N THR A 32 20.51 -3.26 -7.15
CA THR A 32 20.63 -4.06 -8.38
C THR A 32 19.33 -4.25 -9.14
N ASN A 33 18.18 -4.17 -8.45
CA ASN A 33 16.87 -4.40 -9.05
C ASN A 33 15.88 -3.27 -8.69
N LYS A 34 15.11 -2.81 -9.68
CA LYS A 34 14.07 -1.79 -9.54
C LYS A 34 12.71 -2.44 -9.77
N TYR A 35 11.96 -2.64 -8.69
CA TYR A 35 10.62 -3.19 -8.72
C TYR A 35 9.56 -2.09 -8.92
N GLY A 36 9.89 -0.84 -8.57
CA GLY A 36 8.98 0.29 -8.68
C GLY A 36 7.90 0.26 -7.59
N PHE A 37 6.74 0.82 -7.91
CA PHE A 37 5.60 0.85 -6.99
C PHE A 37 5.02 -0.56 -6.80
N THR A 38 5.04 -1.05 -5.56
CA THR A 38 4.60 -2.40 -5.20
C THR A 38 3.46 -2.41 -4.17
N ALA A 39 2.96 -3.61 -3.88
CA ALA A 39 2.01 -3.84 -2.79
C ALA A 39 2.56 -3.35 -1.44
N MET A 40 3.87 -3.41 -1.22
CA MET A 40 4.47 -2.97 0.04
C MET A 40 4.30 -1.46 0.25
N ASP A 41 4.52 -0.65 -0.80
CA ASP A 41 4.40 0.81 -0.74
C ASP A 41 2.95 1.23 -0.44
N VAL A 42 1.97 0.64 -1.14
CA VAL A 42 0.55 0.94 -0.91
C VAL A 42 0.07 0.46 0.44
N THR A 43 0.48 -0.73 0.89
CA THR A 43 0.08 -1.26 2.21
C THR A 43 0.69 -0.43 3.33
N PHE A 44 1.98 -0.12 3.25
CA PHE A 44 2.64 0.74 4.25
C PHE A 44 1.99 2.13 4.29
N ALA A 45 1.82 2.78 3.14
CA ALA A 45 1.18 4.08 3.07
C ALA A 45 -0.26 4.06 3.60
N ALA A 46 -1.05 3.04 3.26
CA ALA A 46 -2.41 2.89 3.76
C ALA A 46 -2.47 2.82 5.30
N LEU A 47 -1.64 1.96 5.90
CA LEU A 47 -1.61 1.79 7.35
C LEU A 47 -1.06 3.03 8.07
N ALA A 48 0.04 3.59 7.56
CA ALA A 48 0.70 4.76 8.14
C ALA A 48 -0.12 6.06 7.99
N SER A 49 -1.03 6.13 7.01
CA SER A 49 -1.81 7.33 6.73
C SER A 49 -2.69 7.80 7.89
N LEU A 50 -3.08 6.91 8.80
CA LEU A 50 -3.83 7.28 10.01
C LEU A 50 -3.01 8.12 10.99
N LEU A 51 -1.69 7.92 11.01
CA LEU A 51 -0.75 8.68 11.84
C LEU A 51 -0.24 9.92 11.11
N ILE A 52 0.16 9.74 9.85
CA ILE A 52 0.76 10.79 9.01
C ILE A 52 -0.27 11.80 8.50
N ARG A 53 -1.53 11.37 8.37
CA ARG A 53 -2.67 12.20 7.95
C ARG A 53 -2.39 13.03 6.68
N PRO A 54 -2.14 12.38 5.53
CA PRO A 54 -1.91 13.07 4.28
C PRO A 54 -3.04 14.08 3.95
N PRO A 55 -2.75 15.23 3.33
CA PRO A 55 -3.76 16.24 2.98
C PRO A 55 -4.94 15.68 2.18
N GLU A 56 -4.68 14.66 1.35
CA GLU A 56 -5.67 13.93 0.56
C GLU A 56 -6.75 13.24 1.39
N LEU A 57 -6.51 13.01 2.68
CA LEU A 57 -7.42 12.38 3.64
C LEU A 57 -8.10 13.36 4.60
N VAL A 58 -7.94 14.67 4.40
CA VAL A 58 -8.46 15.68 5.33
C VAL A 58 -9.97 15.56 5.59
N HIS A 59 -10.74 15.09 4.61
CA HIS A 59 -12.19 14.89 4.74
C HIS A 59 -12.58 13.61 5.49
N PHE A 60 -11.66 12.64 5.62
CA PHE A 60 -11.89 11.36 6.29
C PHE A 60 -11.27 11.30 7.69
N THR A 61 -10.55 12.34 8.10
CA THR A 61 -9.86 12.43 9.39
C THR A 61 -10.36 13.66 10.15
N CYS A 62 -10.22 13.68 11.48
CA CYS A 62 -10.48 14.89 12.26
C CYS A 62 -9.50 16.00 11.85
N LYS A 63 -9.77 17.27 12.12
CA LYS A 63 -8.82 18.35 11.77
C LYS A 63 -7.57 18.29 12.66
N THR A 64 -6.42 18.75 12.18
CA THR A 64 -5.14 18.63 12.92
C THR A 64 -5.16 19.44 14.22
N GLU A 65 -5.91 20.54 14.25
CA GLU A 65 -6.08 21.40 15.43
C GLU A 65 -6.91 20.73 16.54
N GLN A 66 -7.62 19.64 16.20
CA GLN A 66 -8.42 18.86 17.16
C GLN A 66 -7.61 17.72 17.79
N LEU A 67 -6.38 17.47 17.35
CA LEU A 67 -5.54 16.45 17.96
C LEU A 67 -4.99 16.91 19.31
N PRO A 68 -4.93 16.02 20.31
CA PRO A 68 -4.14 16.26 21.51
C PRO A 68 -2.69 16.64 21.16
N PRO A 69 -2.07 17.62 21.86
CA PRO A 69 -0.72 18.11 21.52
C PRO A 69 0.33 17.01 21.38
N HIS A 70 0.35 16.04 22.31
CA HIS A 70 1.31 14.94 22.28
C HIS A 70 1.17 14.01 21.06
N LEU A 71 -0.04 13.87 20.48
CA LEU A 71 -0.24 13.10 19.25
C LEU A 71 0.15 13.91 18.03
N LYS A 72 -0.08 15.23 18.06
CA LYS A 72 0.38 16.14 17.01
C LYS A 72 1.91 16.12 16.92
N ASP A 73 2.59 16.31 18.05
CA ASP A 73 4.06 16.28 18.11
C ASP A 73 4.61 14.93 17.63
N PHE A 74 3.92 13.84 17.98
CA PHE A 74 4.31 12.51 17.52
C PHE A 74 4.09 12.31 16.01
N ALA A 75 2.97 12.77 15.46
CA ALA A 75 2.73 12.75 14.03
C ALA A 75 3.77 13.59 13.27
N ASP A 76 4.08 14.80 13.77
CA ASP A 76 5.09 15.69 13.19
C ASP A 76 6.49 15.02 13.19
N GLN A 77 6.85 14.31 14.25
CA GLN A 77 8.07 13.49 14.32
C GLN A 77 8.09 12.41 13.24
N LEU A 78 7.01 11.63 13.10
CA LEU A 78 6.93 10.57 12.09
C LEU A 78 6.94 11.14 10.67
N ILE A 79 6.27 12.27 10.43
CA ILE A 79 6.26 12.98 9.14
C ILE A 79 7.67 13.41 8.75
N ALA A 80 8.49 13.86 9.69
CA ALA A 80 9.85 14.31 9.42
C ALA A 80 10.79 13.19 8.94
N THR A 81 10.45 11.91 9.17
CA THR A 81 11.25 10.76 8.71
C THR A 81 11.12 10.52 7.20
N LYS A 82 12.07 9.79 6.61
CA LYS A 82 11.99 9.37 5.20
C LYS A 82 10.76 8.51 4.92
N ALA A 83 10.41 7.63 5.85
CA ALA A 83 9.20 6.82 5.76
C ALA A 83 7.93 7.69 5.76
N GLY A 84 7.84 8.69 6.63
CA GLY A 84 6.73 9.66 6.64
C GLY A 84 6.60 10.42 5.33
N GLN A 85 7.71 10.94 4.80
CA GLN A 85 7.76 11.61 3.50
C GLN A 85 7.38 10.67 2.34
N HIS A 86 7.77 9.40 2.41
CA HIS A 86 7.36 8.39 1.44
C HIS A 86 5.84 8.18 1.45
N VAL A 87 5.19 8.12 2.62
CA VAL A 87 3.72 8.01 2.73
C VAL A 87 3.03 9.20 2.06
N LEU A 88 3.45 10.42 2.38
CA LEU A 88 2.91 11.64 1.76
C LEU A 88 3.05 11.59 0.24
N ARG A 89 4.22 11.22 -0.26
CA ARG A 89 4.48 11.07 -1.68
C ARG A 89 3.59 9.99 -2.32
N MET A 90 3.40 8.83 -1.69
CA MET A 90 2.56 7.76 -2.24
C MET A 90 1.11 8.23 -2.40
N TYR A 91 0.60 9.00 -1.44
CA TYR A 91 -0.74 9.59 -1.52
C TYR A 91 -0.82 10.63 -2.63
N GLN A 92 0.15 11.54 -2.71
CA GLN A 92 0.22 12.57 -3.74
C GLN A 92 0.27 11.98 -5.16
N LEU A 93 1.05 10.91 -5.38
CA LEU A 93 1.27 10.33 -6.71
C LEU A 93 0.23 9.28 -7.11
N HIS A 94 -0.29 8.48 -6.17
CA HIS A 94 -1.04 7.27 -6.49
C HIS A 94 -2.49 7.25 -5.99
N ARG A 95 -2.91 8.16 -5.09
CA ARG A 95 -4.28 8.10 -4.56
C ARG A 95 -5.30 8.67 -5.53
N PHE A 96 -5.05 9.88 -6.01
CA PHE A 96 -5.83 10.47 -7.08
C PHE A 96 -5.01 10.29 -8.34
N GLY A 97 -5.29 9.22 -9.10
CA GLY A 97 -4.61 9.00 -10.37
C GLY A 97 -4.62 10.30 -11.16
N THR A 98 -3.44 10.88 -11.41
CA THR A 98 -3.33 12.10 -12.18
C THR A 98 -3.95 11.78 -13.52
N PHE A 99 -5.12 12.36 -13.80
CA PHE A 99 -5.73 12.25 -15.11
C PHE A 99 -4.70 12.83 -16.09
N ALA A 100 -4.15 11.98 -16.96
CA ALA A 100 -3.24 12.41 -18.02
C ALA A 100 -3.90 13.39 -19.01
N ASN A 101 -5.17 13.76 -18.80
CA ASN A 101 -5.85 14.90 -19.41
C ASN A 101 -6.74 15.60 -18.36
N PRO A 102 -6.45 16.85 -17.98
CA PRO A 102 -7.34 17.67 -17.17
C PRO A 102 -8.43 18.24 -18.09
N GLU A 103 -9.32 17.41 -18.62
CA GLU A 103 -10.60 17.96 -19.08
C GLU A 103 -11.48 18.26 -17.87
N PRO A 104 -12.10 19.44 -17.80
CA PRO A 104 -12.97 19.83 -16.69
C PRO A 104 -14.20 18.93 -16.68
N SER A 105 -14.17 17.89 -15.86
CA SER A 105 -15.32 17.02 -15.67
C SER A 105 -16.43 17.79 -14.94
N ASN A 106 -17.46 18.19 -15.69
CA ASN A 106 -18.71 18.79 -15.22
C ASN A 106 -19.48 17.83 -14.28
N GLY A 107 -19.01 17.64 -13.05
CA GLY A 107 -19.76 16.95 -11.99
C GLY A 107 -20.02 15.47 -12.21
N ARG A 108 -19.33 14.80 -13.14
CA ARG A 108 -19.42 13.34 -13.31
C ARG A 108 -18.40 12.65 -12.42
N VAL A 109 -18.88 11.78 -11.52
CA VAL A 109 -18.03 10.81 -10.82
C VAL A 109 -17.41 9.90 -11.88
N VAL A 110 -16.12 10.08 -12.13
CA VAL A 110 -15.37 9.28 -13.10
C VAL A 110 -14.80 8.06 -12.39
N LEU A 111 -15.29 6.88 -12.78
CA LEU A 111 -14.68 5.59 -12.45
C LEU A 111 -13.21 5.60 -12.91
N ILE A 112 -12.29 5.31 -11.99
CA ILE A 112 -10.87 5.12 -12.31
C ILE A 112 -10.79 4.00 -13.36
N ARG A 113 -10.42 4.36 -14.59
CA ARG A 113 -10.13 3.39 -15.65
C ARG A 113 -8.83 2.71 -15.24
N GLN A 114 -8.93 1.52 -14.64
CA GLN A 114 -7.75 0.70 -14.36
C GLN A 114 -6.98 0.55 -15.68
N GLY A 115 -5.71 0.98 -15.71
CA GLY A 115 -4.81 0.67 -16.81
C GLY A 115 -4.74 -0.85 -17.04
N PRO A 116 -4.18 -1.32 -18.18
CA PRO A 116 -4.00 -2.74 -18.42
C PRO A 116 -3.28 -3.35 -17.22
N ASN A 117 -4.01 -4.20 -16.48
CA ASN A 117 -3.58 -4.74 -15.20
C ASN A 117 -2.37 -5.66 -15.42
N ARG A 118 -1.16 -5.10 -15.26
CA ARG A 118 0.12 -5.84 -15.36
C ARG A 118 0.32 -6.83 -14.21
N ASN A 119 -0.51 -6.78 -13.16
CA ASN A 119 -0.53 -7.72 -12.04
C ASN A 119 -1.62 -8.80 -12.17
N ARG A 120 -2.15 -9.06 -13.37
CA ARG A 120 -2.87 -10.32 -13.60
C ARG A 120 -1.86 -11.47 -13.56
N PHE A 121 -1.60 -11.99 -12.36
CA PHE A 121 -1.20 -13.39 -12.22
C PHE A 121 -2.19 -14.24 -13.05
N PRO A 122 -1.72 -15.23 -13.83
CA PRO A 122 -2.59 -16.09 -14.64
C PRO A 122 -3.31 -17.09 -13.72
N TRP A 123 -4.26 -16.60 -12.92
CA TRP A 123 -5.17 -17.41 -12.11
C TRP A 123 -5.84 -18.56 -12.89
N PRO A 124 -6.16 -18.45 -14.20
CA PRO A 124 -6.71 -19.58 -14.95
C PRO A 124 -5.77 -20.79 -15.01
N GLU A 125 -4.46 -20.58 -15.03
CA GLU A 125 -3.46 -21.66 -15.07
C GLU A 125 -3.30 -22.33 -13.69
N VAL A 126 -3.37 -21.54 -12.62
CA VAL A 126 -3.30 -22.04 -11.23
C VAL A 126 -4.55 -22.87 -10.88
N ILE A 127 -5.74 -22.46 -11.35
CA ILE A 127 -6.99 -23.20 -11.13
C ILE A 127 -6.95 -24.55 -11.87
N MET A 128 -6.35 -24.63 -13.06
CA MET A 128 -6.24 -25.91 -13.79
C MET A 128 -5.30 -26.91 -13.09
N VAL A 129 -4.19 -26.46 -12.51
CA VAL A 129 -3.27 -27.34 -11.78
C VAL A 129 -3.88 -27.81 -10.45
N ALA A 130 -4.57 -26.92 -9.72
CA ALA A 130 -5.23 -27.29 -8.47
C ALA A 130 -6.49 -28.16 -8.68
N GLY A 131 -7.26 -27.90 -9.75
CA GLY A 131 -8.46 -28.67 -10.09
C GLY A 131 -8.16 -30.10 -10.55
N GLY A 132 -7.04 -30.32 -11.25
CA GLY A 132 -6.59 -31.66 -11.66
C GLY A 132 -6.22 -32.56 -10.48
N ALA A 133 -5.63 -32.00 -9.42
CA ALA A 133 -5.23 -32.76 -8.24
C ALA A 133 -6.44 -33.21 -7.38
N VAL A 134 -7.49 -32.40 -7.29
CA VAL A 134 -8.69 -32.75 -6.51
C VAL A 134 -9.58 -33.76 -7.25
N GLY A 135 -9.66 -33.66 -8.58
CA GLY A 135 -10.42 -34.61 -9.41
C GLY A 135 -9.86 -36.04 -9.36
N ALA A 136 -8.53 -36.19 -9.30
CA ALA A 136 -7.89 -37.51 -9.22
C ALA A 136 -8.16 -38.21 -7.86
N ILE A 137 -8.21 -37.46 -6.75
CA ILE A 137 -8.44 -38.03 -5.42
C ILE A 137 -9.91 -38.48 -5.26
N ALA A 138 -10.87 -37.72 -5.79
CA ALA A 138 -12.29 -38.09 -5.76
C ALA A 138 -12.61 -39.31 -6.65
N GLY A 139 -11.94 -39.45 -7.80
CA GLY A 139 -12.11 -40.60 -8.70
C GLY A 139 -11.60 -41.92 -8.10
N ILE A 140 -10.48 -41.89 -7.38
CA ILE A 140 -9.91 -43.08 -6.71
C ILE A 140 -10.79 -43.54 -5.54
N ALA A 141 -11.38 -42.60 -4.78
CA ALA A 141 -12.27 -42.94 -3.68
C ALA A 141 -13.57 -43.62 -4.14
N TYR A 142 -14.11 -43.25 -5.31
CA TYR A 142 -15.32 -43.87 -5.86
C TYR A 142 -15.08 -45.29 -6.39
N TYR A 143 -13.88 -45.60 -6.88
CA TYR A 143 -13.54 -46.93 -7.41
C TYR A 143 -13.33 -47.98 -6.32
N TYR A 144 -12.96 -47.57 -5.10
CA TYR A 144 -12.75 -48.49 -3.97
C TYR A 144 -14.01 -48.81 -3.15
N TYR A 145 -15.13 -48.13 -3.40
CA TYR A 145 -16.39 -48.27 -2.66
C TYR A 145 -17.51 -48.94 -3.46
N ARG A 146 -17.17 -49.71 -4.50
CA ARG A 146 -18.11 -50.49 -5.31
C ARG A 146 -17.70 -51.97 -5.34
#